data_AF-A0A402BBW3-F1
#
_entry.id   AF-A0A402BBW3-F1
#
_cell.length_a   1.000
_cell.length_b   1.000
_cell.length_c   1.000
_cell.angle_alpha   90.00
_cell.angle_beta   90.00
_cell.angle_gamma   90.00
#
_symmetry.space_group_name_H-M   'P 1'
#
loop_
_entity.id
_entity.type
_entity.pdbx_description
1 polymer ?
#
loop_
_entity_poly.entity_id
_entity_poly.type
_entity_poly.pdbx_seq_one_letter_code
_entity_poly.pdbx_strand_id
1 'polypeptide(L)'
;MYRLDLETLLLVLRGRHGILETTITSAPRLKGPCRVIVTVGNGQVTSCLIYDQQDNKLVGEMALKAVLGKVLEWNYRDPPPSAPPAPWSPSTGNDPYGERPPSGGLPNMPPSERPPSGGLPNMPPQYSPRRLPNSDYGMSPRSFQGETPAFNLSLIPRRMAQPSSQDMQHWSRQERSIFSLINGTHSIAAIAGLLHMDALVTLKIIANMASQGLVVF
;
A
#
# COMPACT_ATOMS: atom_id res chain seq x y z
N MET A 1 12.24 30.42 3.49
CA MET A 1 11.26 30.69 2.40
C MET A 1 11.94 30.32 1.10
N TYR A 2 11.31 29.48 0.28
CA TYR A 2 11.91 28.89 -0.93
C TYR A 2 11.00 29.14 -2.14
N ARG A 3 11.54 29.59 -3.28
CA ARG A 3 10.75 29.82 -4.51
C ARG A 3 11.11 28.79 -5.58
N LEU A 4 10.45 27.64 -5.52
CA LEU A 4 10.76 26.45 -6.31
C LEU A 4 9.46 25.72 -6.66
N ASP A 5 9.50 24.88 -7.70
CA ASP A 5 8.44 23.89 -7.91
C ASP A 5 8.50 22.79 -6.83
N LEU A 6 7.39 22.11 -6.62
CA LEU A 6 7.27 21.09 -5.57
C LEU A 6 8.24 19.92 -5.79
N GLU A 7 8.50 19.50 -7.03
CA GLU A 7 9.33 18.32 -7.32
C GLU A 7 10.79 18.59 -6.96
N THR A 8 11.31 19.76 -7.35
CA THR A 8 12.64 20.24 -6.96
C THR A 8 12.74 20.37 -5.45
N LEU A 9 11.70 20.87 -4.78
CA LEU A 9 11.71 21.03 -3.33
C LEU A 9 11.74 19.68 -2.60
N LEU A 10 11.01 18.67 -3.10
CA LEU A 10 11.07 17.30 -2.56
C LEU A 10 12.47 16.68 -2.71
N LEU A 11 13.17 16.98 -3.81
CA LEU A 11 14.54 16.55 -4.02
C LEU A 11 15.49 17.18 -2.98
N VAL A 12 15.32 18.48 -2.69
CA VAL A 12 16.09 19.21 -1.67
C VAL A 12 15.80 18.69 -0.26
N LEU A 13 14.56 18.26 0.01
CA LEU A 13 14.11 17.76 1.30
C LEU A 13 14.27 16.23 1.46
N ARG A 14 15.12 15.58 0.65
CA ARG A 14 15.43 14.15 0.81
C ARG A 14 15.95 13.86 2.23
N GLY A 15 15.33 12.86 2.87
CA GLY A 15 15.65 12.47 4.25
C GLY A 15 15.13 13.43 5.33
N ARG A 16 14.28 14.41 4.99
CA ARG A 16 13.63 15.30 5.96
C ARG A 16 12.13 15.01 6.06
N HIS A 17 11.60 15.28 7.24
CA HIS A 17 10.16 15.27 7.53
C HIS A 17 9.75 16.69 7.90
N GLY A 18 8.65 17.18 7.34
CA GLY A 18 8.22 18.55 7.57
C GLY A 18 6.91 18.92 6.90
N ILE A 19 6.50 20.15 7.14
CA ILE A 19 5.28 20.75 6.60
C ILE A 19 5.70 21.90 5.69
N LEU A 20 5.22 21.86 4.47
CA LEU A 20 5.37 22.90 3.46
C LEU A 20 4.07 23.68 3.35
N GLU A 21 4.12 24.98 3.58
CA GLU A 21 2.97 25.87 3.47
C GLU A 21 3.17 26.86 2.32
N THR A 22 2.11 27.12 1.55
CA THR A 22 2.10 28.19 0.54
C THR A 22 0.69 28.73 0.33
N THR A 23 0.55 29.82 -0.41
CA THR A 23 -0.74 30.39 -0.80
C THR A 23 -0.84 30.45 -2.32
N ILE A 24 -2.00 30.05 -2.85
CA ILE A 24 -2.30 30.08 -4.28
C ILE A 24 -3.56 30.91 -4.52
N THR A 25 -3.65 31.58 -5.67
CA THR A 25 -4.78 32.47 -5.99
C THR A 25 -6.07 31.72 -6.33
N SER A 26 -5.96 30.50 -6.83
CA SER A 26 -7.10 29.65 -7.17
C SER A 26 -6.72 28.17 -7.21
N ALA A 27 -7.68 27.33 -6.85
CA ALA A 27 -7.60 25.87 -6.95
C ALA A 27 -8.92 25.32 -7.55
N PRO A 28 -8.92 24.12 -8.14
CA PRO A 28 -10.15 23.50 -8.64
C PRO A 28 -11.20 23.43 -7.53
N ARG A 29 -12.44 23.83 -7.81
CA ARG A 29 -13.58 23.78 -6.88
C ARG A 29 -13.51 24.71 -5.65
N LEU A 30 -12.46 25.52 -5.52
CA LEU A 30 -12.31 26.47 -4.42
C LEU A 30 -12.30 27.89 -4.97
N LYS A 31 -12.90 28.84 -4.24
CA LYS A 31 -12.99 30.24 -4.65
C LYS A 31 -12.04 31.10 -3.82
N GLY A 32 -11.26 31.94 -4.50
CA GLY A 32 -10.37 32.91 -3.86
C GLY A 32 -9.02 32.33 -3.42
N PRO A 33 -8.26 33.09 -2.61
CA PRO A 33 -6.94 32.68 -2.13
C PRO A 33 -7.06 31.43 -1.29
N CYS A 34 -6.31 30.40 -1.67
CA CYS A 34 -6.29 29.12 -0.97
C CYS A 34 -4.95 28.93 -0.26
N ARG A 35 -4.98 28.40 0.96
CA ARG A 35 -3.80 27.98 1.71
C ARG A 35 -3.52 26.52 1.42
N VAL A 36 -2.32 26.22 0.96
CA VAL A 36 -1.85 24.86 0.68
C VAL A 36 -0.95 24.41 1.82
N ILE A 37 -1.19 23.21 2.32
CA ILE A 37 -0.38 22.54 3.33
C ILE A 37 0.00 21.16 2.77
N VAL A 38 1.31 20.93 2.60
CA VAL A 38 1.87 19.68 2.10
C VAL A 38 2.74 19.08 3.20
N THR A 39 2.37 17.90 3.69
CA THR A 39 3.21 17.13 4.61
C THR A 39 4.18 16.28 3.81
N VAL A 40 5.46 16.39 4.12
CA VAL A 40 6.55 15.66 3.47
C VAL A 40 7.21 14.73 4.49
N GLY A 41 7.53 13.51 4.07
CA GLY A 41 8.33 12.56 4.82
C GLY A 41 9.30 11.82 3.91
N ASN A 42 10.57 11.77 4.28
CA ASN A 42 11.63 11.13 3.49
C ASN A 42 11.70 11.61 2.03
N GLY A 43 11.42 12.89 1.78
CA GLY A 43 11.38 13.44 0.41
C GLY A 43 10.19 13.00 -0.43
N GLN A 44 9.13 12.46 0.18
CA GLN A 44 7.87 12.12 -0.48
C GLN A 44 6.70 12.86 0.17
N VAL A 45 5.68 13.19 -0.62
CA VAL A 45 4.45 13.80 -0.10
C VAL A 45 3.62 12.73 0.60
N THR A 46 3.37 12.91 1.91
CA THR A 46 2.52 12.02 2.69
C THR A 46 1.07 12.52 2.75
N SER A 47 0.85 13.84 2.75
CA SER A 47 -0.47 14.43 2.61
C SER A 47 -0.43 15.80 1.93
N CYS A 48 -1.50 16.14 1.21
CA CYS A 48 -1.68 17.45 0.60
C CYS A 48 -3.10 17.94 0.85
N LEU A 49 -3.21 19.14 1.40
CA LEU A 49 -4.45 19.78 1.82
C LEU A 49 -4.47 21.20 1.26
N ILE A 50 -5.60 21.60 0.68
CA ILE A 50 -5.85 22.97 0.24
C ILE A 50 -7.11 23.46 0.92
N TYR A 51 -7.03 24.59 1.60
CA TYR A 51 -8.14 25.26 2.28
C TYR A 51 -8.47 26.56 1.57
N ASP A 52 -9.74 26.87 1.37
CA ASP A 52 -10.17 28.21 1.01
C ASP A 52 -10.50 29.07 2.24
N GLN A 53 -10.97 30.29 2.02
CA GLN A 53 -11.37 31.21 3.11
C GLN A 53 -12.66 30.78 3.83
N GLN A 54 -13.44 29.87 3.23
CA GLN A 54 -14.70 29.36 3.75
C GLN A 54 -14.50 28.01 4.47
N ASP A 55 -13.24 27.62 4.71
CA ASP A 55 -12.83 26.33 5.29
C ASP A 55 -13.26 25.11 4.45
N ASN A 56 -13.59 25.30 3.17
CA ASN A 56 -13.73 24.19 2.25
C ASN A 56 -12.33 23.62 1.99
N LYS A 57 -12.21 22.30 2.13
CA LYS A 57 -10.94 21.59 1.96
C LYS A 57 -10.95 20.69 0.73
N LEU A 58 -9.82 20.67 0.07
CA LEU A 58 -9.52 19.77 -1.03
C LEU A 58 -8.31 18.92 -0.63
N VAL A 59 -8.44 17.59 -0.74
CA VAL A 59 -7.52 16.63 -0.12
C VAL A 59 -7.01 15.64 -1.17
N GLY A 60 -5.77 15.17 -0.99
CA GLY A 60 -5.22 14.04 -1.74
C GLY A 60 -4.73 14.42 -3.13
N GLU A 61 -5.00 13.56 -4.12
CA GLU A 61 -4.43 13.69 -5.48
C GLU A 61 -4.91 14.95 -6.21
N MET A 62 -6.18 15.36 -6.02
CA MET A 62 -6.68 16.60 -6.62
C MET A 62 -5.94 17.83 -6.07
N ALA A 63 -5.57 17.81 -4.79
CA ALA A 63 -4.83 18.89 -4.16
C ALA A 63 -3.41 18.94 -4.71
N LEU A 64 -2.77 17.78 -4.80
CA LEU A 64 -1.43 17.64 -5.34
C LEU A 64 -1.36 18.12 -6.80
N LYS A 65 -2.32 17.72 -7.65
CA LYS A 65 -2.40 18.19 -9.05
C LYS A 65 -2.54 19.70 -9.17
N ALA A 66 -3.17 20.37 -8.20
CA ALA A 66 -3.35 21.81 -8.24
C ALA A 66 -2.03 22.59 -8.00
N VAL A 67 -1.05 21.97 -7.36
CA VAL A 67 0.26 22.56 -7.05
C VAL A 67 1.41 22.02 -7.88
N LEU A 68 1.25 20.83 -8.47
CA LEU A 68 2.29 20.22 -9.31
C LEU A 68 2.58 21.09 -10.55
N GLY A 69 3.87 21.22 -10.90
CA GLY A 69 4.32 22.01 -12.05
C GLY A 69 4.26 23.54 -11.87
N LYS A 70 3.87 24.04 -10.69
CA LYS A 70 3.86 25.49 -10.39
C LYS A 70 5.06 25.86 -9.53
N VAL A 71 5.71 26.97 -9.87
CA VAL A 71 6.73 27.61 -9.02
C VAL A 71 6.01 28.45 -7.97
N LEU A 72 6.08 28.02 -6.71
CA LEU A 72 5.39 28.65 -5.58
C LEU A 72 6.39 29.10 -4.52
N GLU A 73 5.95 29.99 -3.64
CA GLU A 73 6.72 30.44 -2.49
C GLU A 73 6.39 29.58 -1.28
N TRP A 74 7.31 28.69 -0.92
CA TRP A 74 7.14 27.69 0.12
C TRP A 74 7.74 28.14 1.44
N ASN A 75 6.98 27.95 2.50
CA ASN A 75 7.42 28.07 3.88
C ASN A 75 7.55 26.67 4.49
N TYR A 76 8.79 26.23 4.71
CA TYR A 76 9.06 24.95 5.37
C TYR A 76 9.07 25.13 6.88
N ARG A 77 8.35 24.26 7.57
CA ARG A 77 8.33 24.13 9.03
C ARG A 77 8.63 22.69 9.40
N ASP A 78 9.43 22.51 10.43
CA ASP A 78 9.56 21.19 11.05
C ASP A 78 8.20 20.77 11.62
N PRO A 79 7.86 19.46 11.58
CA PRO A 79 6.59 19.01 12.12
C PRO A 79 6.59 19.36 13.61
N PRO A 80 5.42 19.74 14.18
CA PRO A 80 5.35 19.92 15.62
C PRO A 80 5.90 18.64 16.27
N PRO A 81 6.71 18.74 17.34
CA PRO A 81 7.24 17.57 18.02
C PRO A 81 6.03 16.70 18.31
N SER A 82 5.96 15.54 17.63
CA SER A 82 4.83 14.62 17.72
C SER A 82 4.58 14.45 19.20
N ALA A 83 3.43 14.96 19.66
CA ALA A 83 3.14 15.05 21.08
C ALA A 83 3.53 13.70 21.69
N PRO A 84 4.35 13.70 22.76
CA PRO A 84 4.77 12.45 23.37
C PRO A 84 3.52 11.58 23.50
N PRO A 85 3.55 10.31 23.05
CA PRO A 85 2.38 9.46 23.01
C PRO A 85 1.68 9.64 24.35
N ALA A 86 0.47 10.21 24.32
CA ALA A 86 -0.20 10.68 25.51
C ALA A 86 -0.04 9.56 26.55
N PRO A 87 0.55 9.83 27.73
CA PRO A 87 0.81 8.80 28.72
C PRO A 87 -0.51 8.07 28.87
N TRP A 88 -0.51 6.82 28.36
CA TRP A 88 -1.61 5.89 28.27
C TRP A 88 -2.62 6.29 29.31
N SER A 89 -3.64 7.06 28.93
CA SER A 89 -4.68 7.38 29.90
C SER A 89 -5.27 6.01 30.19
N PRO A 90 -5.08 5.46 31.40
CA PRO A 90 -5.67 4.18 31.73
C PRO A 90 -7.13 4.37 31.41
N SER A 91 -7.63 3.65 30.40
CA SER A 91 -9.01 3.74 29.99
C SER A 91 -9.79 3.47 31.26
N THR A 92 -10.37 4.52 31.83
CA THR A 92 -11.17 4.41 33.05
C THR A 92 -12.34 3.56 32.62
N GLY A 93 -12.19 2.26 32.83
CA GLY A 93 -13.18 1.24 32.59
C GLY A 93 -14.34 1.49 33.53
N ASN A 94 -15.21 2.41 33.12
CA ASN A 94 -16.60 2.37 33.47
C ASN A 94 -17.28 1.53 32.38
N ASP A 95 -17.02 0.23 32.42
CA ASP A 95 -17.98 -0.78 31.97
C ASP A 95 -18.81 -1.17 33.20
N PRO A 96 -19.93 -0.50 33.49
CA PRO A 96 -20.95 -1.07 34.34
C PRO A 96 -21.74 -2.07 33.48
N TYR A 97 -21.87 -3.32 33.93
CA TYR A 97 -22.58 -4.43 33.27
C TYR A 97 -21.82 -5.03 32.07
N GLY A 98 -21.56 -6.33 31.96
CA GLY A 98 -22.05 -7.48 32.72
C GLY A 98 -21.67 -8.76 31.96
N GLU A 99 -21.76 -9.88 32.68
CA GLU A 99 -21.82 -11.25 32.16
C GLU A 99 -20.55 -11.84 31.53
N ARG A 100 -19.74 -12.38 32.43
CA ARG A 100 -18.85 -13.50 32.18
C ARG A 100 -19.70 -14.77 31.96
N PRO A 101 -19.73 -15.40 30.77
CA PRO A 101 -20.35 -16.70 30.63
C PRO A 101 -19.53 -17.76 31.40
N PRO A 102 -20.19 -18.73 32.05
CA PRO A 102 -19.51 -19.79 32.79
C PRO A 102 -18.71 -20.68 31.85
N SER A 103 -17.48 -20.97 32.27
CA SER A 103 -16.58 -21.94 31.65
C SER A 103 -17.21 -23.34 31.67
N GLY A 104 -17.88 -23.70 30.58
CA GLY A 104 -18.26 -25.09 30.29
C GLY A 104 -17.02 -25.87 29.86
N GLY A 105 -16.63 -26.84 30.69
CA GLY A 105 -15.52 -27.76 30.40
C GLY A 105 -15.79 -28.58 29.13
N LEU A 106 -14.79 -28.63 28.25
CA LEU A 106 -14.77 -29.60 27.16
C LEU A 106 -14.13 -30.91 27.64
N PRO A 107 -14.76 -32.07 27.35
CA PRO A 107 -14.25 -33.36 27.74
C PRO A 107 -12.96 -33.71 26.98
N ASN A 108 -12.05 -34.32 27.75
CA ASN A 108 -10.80 -34.93 27.31
C ASN A 108 -11.08 -35.98 26.22
N MET A 109 -10.71 -35.70 24.98
CA MET A 109 -10.87 -36.64 23.86
C MET A 109 -9.65 -37.59 23.83
N PRO A 110 -9.86 -38.92 23.76
CA PRO A 110 -8.77 -39.89 23.70
C PRO A 110 -8.02 -39.82 22.35
N PRO A 111 -6.74 -40.22 22.33
CA PRO A 111 -5.93 -40.23 21.11
C PRO A 111 -6.48 -41.26 20.12
N SER A 112 -7.07 -40.77 19.02
CA SER A 112 -7.40 -41.64 17.88
C SER A 112 -6.13 -42.10 17.18
N GLU A 113 -6.04 -43.41 17.07
CA GLU A 113 -5.01 -44.20 16.42
C GLU A 113 -4.76 -43.70 14.99
N ARG A 114 -3.47 -43.44 14.68
CA ARG A 114 -3.02 -43.24 13.30
C ARG A 114 -3.18 -44.56 12.53
N PRO A 115 -3.86 -44.57 11.37
CA PRO A 115 -3.78 -45.71 10.48
C PRO A 115 -2.35 -45.85 9.91
N PRO A 116 -1.85 -47.08 9.73
CA PRO A 116 -0.54 -47.32 9.17
C PRO A 116 -0.48 -46.87 7.70
N SER A 117 0.62 -46.18 7.37
CA SER A 117 1.01 -45.76 6.03
C SER A 117 1.10 -46.96 5.08
N GLY A 118 0.02 -47.20 4.33
CA GLY A 118 0.05 -48.07 3.17
C GLY A 118 0.83 -47.40 2.04
N GLY A 119 2.01 -47.95 1.72
CA GLY A 119 2.82 -47.53 0.59
C GLY A 119 2.08 -47.74 -0.72
N LEU A 120 1.93 -46.66 -1.50
CA LEU A 120 1.54 -46.75 -2.90
C LEU A 120 2.79 -46.76 -3.79
N PRO A 121 2.82 -47.62 -4.82
CA PRO A 121 3.95 -47.75 -5.72
C PRO A 121 4.15 -46.52 -6.59
N ASN A 122 5.43 -46.20 -6.75
CA ASN A 122 6.01 -45.22 -7.65
C ASN A 122 5.55 -45.47 -9.10
N MET A 123 4.62 -44.64 -9.60
CA MET A 123 4.18 -44.69 -10.99
C MET A 123 4.68 -43.41 -11.69
N PRO A 124 5.59 -43.49 -12.67
CA PRO A 124 6.05 -42.32 -13.39
C PRO A 124 4.94 -41.78 -14.31
N PRO A 125 4.66 -40.46 -14.32
CA PRO A 125 3.76 -39.89 -15.30
C PRO A 125 4.41 -39.93 -16.68
N GLN A 126 3.89 -40.78 -17.57
CA GLN A 126 4.19 -40.70 -18.99
C GLN A 126 3.57 -39.42 -19.56
N TYR A 127 4.44 -38.46 -19.89
CA TYR A 127 4.09 -37.29 -20.65
C TYR A 127 3.79 -37.69 -22.10
N SER A 128 2.53 -37.57 -22.52
CA SER A 128 2.17 -37.51 -23.93
C SER A 128 2.17 -36.04 -24.38
N PRO A 129 2.91 -35.65 -25.44
CA PRO A 129 2.86 -34.30 -25.98
C PRO A 129 1.56 -34.12 -26.78
N ARG A 130 0.53 -33.53 -26.15
CA ARG A 130 -0.69 -33.12 -26.84
C ARG A 130 -0.38 -31.87 -27.67
N ARG A 131 -0.15 -32.05 -28.96
CA ARG A 131 -0.13 -30.95 -29.94
C ARG A 131 -1.47 -30.22 -29.89
N LEU A 132 -1.46 -28.94 -29.54
CA LEU A 132 -2.60 -28.05 -29.68
C LEU A 132 -2.69 -27.56 -31.14
N PRO A 133 -3.89 -27.52 -31.74
CA PRO A 133 -4.11 -26.89 -33.03
C PRO A 133 -4.00 -25.36 -32.90
N ASN A 134 -3.36 -24.74 -33.90
CA ASN A 134 -3.37 -23.30 -34.13
C ASN A 134 -4.83 -22.80 -34.16
N SER A 135 -5.21 -22.07 -33.12
CA SER A 135 -6.45 -21.29 -33.11
C SER A 135 -6.06 -19.83 -33.28
N ASP A 136 -6.06 -19.45 -34.56
CA ASP A 136 -5.94 -18.11 -35.10
C ASP A 136 -7.26 -17.36 -34.79
N TYR A 137 -7.38 -16.82 -33.59
CA TYR A 137 -8.46 -15.87 -33.25
C TYR A 137 -7.85 -14.49 -33.04
N GLY A 138 -7.69 -13.78 -34.15
CA GLY A 138 -7.51 -12.33 -34.17
C GLY A 138 -8.76 -11.64 -33.64
N MET A 139 -8.82 -11.40 -32.33
CA MET A 139 -9.65 -10.36 -31.75
C MET A 139 -8.74 -9.28 -31.19
N SER A 140 -8.65 -8.16 -31.92
CA SER A 140 -8.07 -6.93 -31.41
C SER A 140 -8.81 -6.52 -30.14
N PRO A 141 -8.15 -6.40 -28.98
CA PRO A 141 -8.80 -5.92 -27.78
C PRO A 141 -9.19 -4.46 -28.00
N ARG A 142 -10.50 -4.19 -27.99
CA ARG A 142 -11.05 -2.84 -27.88
C ARG A 142 -10.39 -2.16 -26.68
N SER A 143 -9.56 -1.17 -26.95
CA SER A 143 -8.91 -0.33 -25.95
C SER A 143 -9.98 0.49 -25.24
N PHE A 144 -10.54 -0.03 -24.17
CA PHE A 144 -11.28 0.78 -23.20
C PHE A 144 -10.28 1.70 -22.52
N GLN A 145 -10.09 2.90 -23.09
CA GLN A 145 -9.46 4.03 -22.42
C GLN A 145 -10.43 4.58 -21.36
N GLY A 146 -10.71 3.77 -20.34
CA GLY A 146 -11.15 4.33 -19.08
C GLY A 146 -9.92 4.96 -18.45
N GLU A 147 -9.97 6.26 -18.19
CA GLU A 147 -8.95 7.00 -17.43
C GLU A 147 -8.93 6.48 -15.98
N THR A 148 -8.41 5.27 -15.78
CA THR A 148 -8.05 4.80 -14.46
C THR A 148 -6.89 5.66 -13.99
N PRO A 149 -6.91 6.20 -12.75
CA PRO A 149 -5.79 6.95 -12.20
C PRO A 149 -4.51 6.15 -12.44
N ALA A 150 -3.52 6.79 -13.06
CA ALA A 150 -2.30 6.15 -13.54
C ALA A 150 -1.44 5.67 -12.36
N PHE A 151 -1.84 4.57 -11.74
CA PHE A 151 -0.97 3.85 -10.84
C PHE A 151 0.20 3.32 -11.66
N ASN A 152 1.43 3.60 -11.23
CA ASN A 152 2.64 3.08 -11.89
C ASN A 152 2.75 1.57 -11.62
N LEU A 153 1.92 0.77 -12.29
CA LEU A 153 1.97 -0.70 -12.26
C LEU A 153 3.25 -1.27 -12.91
N SER A 154 4.02 -0.39 -13.56
CA SER A 154 5.35 -0.64 -14.10
C SER A 154 6.46 -0.63 -13.04
N LEU A 155 6.19 -0.25 -11.79
CA LEU A 155 7.17 -0.31 -10.70
C LEU A 155 7.63 -1.75 -10.46
N ILE A 156 8.93 -1.91 -10.17
CA ILE A 156 9.58 -3.22 -9.98
C ILE A 156 9.97 -3.35 -8.50
N PRO A 157 9.15 -4.01 -7.67
CA PRO A 157 9.46 -4.19 -6.27
C PRO A 157 10.71 -5.08 -6.07
N ARG A 158 11.53 -4.73 -5.09
CA ARG A 158 12.74 -5.45 -4.66
C ARG A 158 12.64 -5.77 -3.17
N ARG A 159 13.06 -6.97 -2.77
CA ARG A 159 13.13 -7.33 -1.33
C ARG A 159 14.27 -6.56 -0.67
N MET A 160 13.98 -5.91 0.44
CA MET A 160 14.98 -5.24 1.27
C MET A 160 15.40 -6.11 2.45
N ALA A 161 14.44 -6.80 3.07
CA ALA A 161 14.65 -7.64 4.25
C ALA A 161 14.00 -9.00 4.06
N GLN A 162 14.55 -10.01 4.73
CA GLN A 162 13.96 -11.34 4.81
C GLN A 162 13.08 -11.40 6.06
N PRO A 163 11.76 -11.63 5.93
CA PRO A 163 10.87 -11.75 7.08
C PRO A 163 11.25 -12.96 7.93
N SER A 164 11.02 -12.88 9.25
CA SER A 164 11.22 -14.05 10.10
C SER A 164 10.18 -15.13 9.80
N SER A 165 10.50 -16.39 10.13
CA SER A 165 9.54 -17.49 9.97
C SER A 165 8.24 -17.25 10.75
N GLN A 166 8.31 -16.53 11.87
CA GLN A 166 7.16 -16.18 12.68
C GLN A 166 6.27 -15.16 11.98
N ASP A 167 6.87 -14.13 11.35
CA ASP A 167 6.10 -13.13 10.59
C ASP A 167 5.35 -13.79 9.43
N MET A 168 6.01 -14.71 8.71
CA MET A 168 5.42 -15.45 7.59
C MET A 168 4.26 -16.37 8.00
N GLN A 169 4.14 -16.75 9.28
CA GLN A 169 3.00 -17.54 9.76
C GLN A 169 1.71 -16.72 9.80
N HIS A 170 1.82 -15.42 10.09
CA HIS A 170 0.68 -14.51 10.14
C HIS A 170 0.23 -14.03 8.76
N TRP A 171 1.05 -14.24 7.74
CA TRP A 171 0.72 -13.83 6.38
C TRP A 171 -0.33 -14.73 5.75
N SER A 172 -1.25 -14.09 5.03
CA SER A 172 -2.18 -14.77 4.15
C SER A 172 -1.43 -15.56 3.06
N ARG A 173 -2.12 -16.51 2.43
CA ARG A 173 -1.55 -17.26 1.29
C ARG A 173 -1.15 -16.33 0.14
N GLN A 174 -1.95 -15.29 -0.11
CA GLN A 174 -1.69 -14.31 -1.18
C GLN A 174 -0.44 -13.47 -0.89
N GLU A 175 -0.26 -12.99 0.34
CA GLU A 175 0.94 -12.25 0.74
C GLU A 175 2.20 -13.10 0.56
N ARG A 176 2.20 -14.36 1.00
CA ARG A 176 3.34 -15.27 0.80
C ARG A 176 3.65 -15.51 -0.67
N SER A 177 2.62 -15.72 -1.51
CA SER A 177 2.79 -15.90 -2.95
C SER A 177 3.35 -14.65 -3.63
N ILE A 178 2.79 -13.48 -3.34
CA ILE A 178 3.28 -12.19 -3.86
C ILE A 178 4.74 -11.99 -3.44
N PHE A 179 5.05 -12.12 -2.15
CA PHE A 179 6.41 -11.93 -1.66
C PHE A 179 7.40 -12.88 -2.34
N SER A 180 7.02 -14.14 -2.58
CA SER A 180 7.85 -15.14 -3.27
C SER A 180 8.21 -14.77 -4.72
N LEU A 181 7.39 -13.93 -5.38
CA LEU A 181 7.63 -13.43 -6.74
C LEU A 181 8.36 -12.08 -6.77
N ILE A 182 8.45 -11.36 -5.65
CA ILE A 182 9.24 -10.12 -5.56
C ILE A 182 10.72 -10.49 -5.56
N ASN A 183 11.36 -10.42 -6.72
CA ASN A 183 12.78 -10.72 -6.91
C ASN A 183 13.54 -9.58 -7.63
N GLY A 184 12.87 -8.44 -7.86
CA GLY A 184 13.42 -7.32 -8.61
C GLY A 184 13.40 -7.48 -10.13
N THR A 185 12.73 -8.51 -10.68
CA THR A 185 12.61 -8.70 -12.14
C THR A 185 11.19 -8.51 -12.66
N HIS A 186 10.17 -8.70 -11.83
CA HIS A 186 8.78 -8.59 -12.23
C HIS A 186 8.17 -7.26 -11.79
N SER A 187 7.46 -6.58 -12.69
CA SER A 187 6.63 -5.44 -12.35
C SER A 187 5.37 -5.87 -11.58
N ILE A 188 4.70 -4.92 -10.92
CA ILE A 188 3.44 -5.18 -10.21
C ILE A 188 2.39 -5.81 -11.14
N ALA A 189 2.25 -5.28 -12.35
CA ALA A 189 1.35 -5.85 -13.36
C ALA A 189 1.72 -7.31 -13.74
N ALA A 190 3.02 -7.60 -13.87
CA ALA A 190 3.48 -8.95 -14.19
C ALA A 190 3.22 -9.93 -13.04
N ILE A 191 3.46 -9.52 -11.79
CA ILE A 191 3.16 -10.33 -10.59
C ILE A 191 1.67 -10.62 -10.50
N ALA A 192 0.83 -9.60 -10.71
CA ALA A 192 -0.62 -9.76 -10.72
C ALA A 192 -1.08 -10.76 -11.79
N GLY A 193 -0.52 -10.66 -13.01
CA GLY A 193 -0.77 -11.60 -14.10
C GLY A 193 -0.37 -13.04 -13.78
N LEU A 194 0.81 -13.26 -13.17
CA LEU A 194 1.29 -14.58 -12.76
C LEU A 194 0.42 -15.25 -11.69
N LEU A 195 -0.19 -14.44 -10.81
CA LEU A 195 -1.06 -14.92 -9.73
C LEU A 195 -2.54 -14.97 -10.13
N HIS A 196 -2.88 -14.54 -11.35
CA HIS A 196 -4.27 -14.35 -11.79
C HIS A 196 -5.09 -13.49 -10.81
N MET A 197 -4.48 -12.42 -10.30
CA MET A 197 -5.07 -11.50 -9.33
C MET A 197 -5.27 -10.11 -9.95
N ASP A 198 -6.15 -9.32 -9.34
CA ASP A 198 -6.33 -7.92 -9.70
C ASP A 198 -5.08 -7.09 -9.33
N ALA A 199 -4.62 -6.24 -10.27
CA ALA A 199 -3.39 -5.48 -10.11
C ALA A 199 -3.44 -4.46 -8.98
N LEU A 200 -4.63 -3.91 -8.66
CA LEU A 200 -4.80 -2.98 -7.54
C LEU A 200 -4.73 -3.73 -6.20
N VAL A 201 -5.27 -4.95 -6.13
CA VAL A 201 -5.12 -5.82 -4.96
C VAL A 201 -3.65 -6.17 -4.73
N THR A 202 -2.93 -6.53 -5.79
CA THR A 202 -1.49 -6.81 -5.72
C THR A 202 -0.70 -5.57 -5.28
N LEU A 203 -0.98 -4.40 -5.86
CA LEU A 203 -0.36 -3.12 -5.45
C LEU A 203 -0.59 -2.82 -3.97
N LYS A 204 -1.82 -2.99 -3.48
CA LYS A 204 -2.17 -2.75 -2.07
C LYS A 204 -1.38 -3.67 -1.13
N ILE A 205 -1.23 -4.95 -1.48
CA ILE A 205 -0.45 -5.91 -0.68
C ILE A 205 1.03 -5.54 -0.68
N ILE A 206 1.61 -5.20 -1.84
CA ILE A 206 3.03 -4.81 -1.94
C ILE A 206 3.27 -3.51 -1.17
N ALA A 207 2.36 -2.54 -1.24
CA ALA A 207 2.44 -1.29 -0.46
C ALA A 207 2.41 -1.56 1.06
N ASN A 208 1.61 -2.53 1.52
CA ASN A 208 1.61 -2.97 2.91
C ASN A 208 2.93 -3.66 3.34
N MET A 209 3.58 -4.39 2.43
CA MET A 209 4.91 -4.96 2.71
C MET A 209 6.00 -3.87 2.71
N ALA A 210 5.86 -2.86 1.87
CA ALA A 210 6.77 -1.72 1.82
C ALA A 210 6.70 -0.88 3.11
N SER A 211 5.50 -0.67 3.67
CA SER A 211 5.35 0.02 4.96
C SER A 211 5.97 -0.74 6.14
N GLN A 212 6.13 -2.07 6.01
CA GLN A 212 6.83 -2.92 6.98
C GLN A 212 8.36 -2.98 6.74
N GLY A 213 8.88 -2.28 5.72
CA GLY A 213 10.31 -2.27 5.39
C GLY A 213 10.80 -3.56 4.71
N LEU A 214 9.90 -4.41 4.23
CA LEU A 214 10.26 -5.67 3.58
C LEU A 214 10.58 -5.50 2.09
N VAL A 215 9.97 -4.49 1.47
CA VAL A 215 10.02 -4.22 0.02
C VAL A 215 10.33 -2.76 -0.25
N VAL A 216 11.15 -2.50 -1.28
CA VAL A 216 11.42 -1.17 -1.85
C VAL A 216 11.08 -1.17 -3.34
N PHE A 217 10.82 0.00 -3.91
CA PHE A 217 10.53 0.18 -5.34
C PHE A 217 11.69 0.87 -6.06
#